data_AF-A0A849IQZ3-F1
#
_entry.id   AF-A0A849IQZ3-F1
#
_cell.length_a   1.000
_cell.length_b   1.000
_cell.length_c   1.000
_cell.angle_alpha   90.00
_cell.angle_beta   90.00
_cell.angle_gamma   90.00
#
_symmetry.space_group_name_H-M   'P 1'
#
loop_
_entity.id
_entity.type
_entity.pdbx_description
1 polymer ?
#
loop_
_entity_poly.entity_id
_entity_poly.type
_entity_poly.pdbx_seq_one_letter_code
_entity_poly.pdbx_strand_id
1 'polypeptide(L)'
;MSAEELSQDYAVKVGERLRSVRKQKKLSLQAVEESSGMEFKSSVLGAYERGERSISVPRLQRLAAIYGVPSDQLLPKDSVPEVFQAADFVPELPSRGSARVDTITVDSPSNSGEGTKGIGPKVTIDLTRLGEVSGPEKELLKRYLSMIQVQRQDFNGRMITIRGEDLKVVGALMDMTAEEIAYRLDELGLRVLV
;
A
#
# COMPACT_ATOMS: atom_id res chain seq x y z
N MET A 1 11.13 -11.36 -21.51
CA MET A 1 10.02 -10.87 -20.68
C MET A 1 10.31 -9.44 -20.32
N SER A 2 9.34 -8.53 -20.48
CA SER A 2 9.47 -7.13 -20.06
C SER A 2 9.47 -7.02 -18.53
N ALA A 3 9.95 -5.89 -17.99
CA ALA A 3 9.93 -5.65 -16.55
C ALA A 3 8.50 -5.62 -15.96
N GLU A 4 7.52 -5.21 -16.78
CA GLU A 4 6.10 -5.21 -16.41
C GLU A 4 5.53 -6.63 -16.34
N GLU A 5 5.86 -7.48 -17.32
CA GLU A 5 5.46 -8.90 -17.32
C GLU A 5 6.04 -9.65 -16.12
N LEU A 6 7.30 -9.39 -15.75
CA LEU A 6 7.95 -9.96 -14.58
C LEU A 6 7.27 -9.51 -13.27
N SER A 7 6.92 -8.22 -13.16
CA SER A 7 6.21 -7.69 -12.00
C SER A 7 4.81 -8.27 -11.85
N GLN A 8 4.12 -8.54 -12.98
CA GLN A 8 2.79 -9.13 -12.99
C GLN A 8 2.83 -10.61 -12.63
N ASP A 9 3.77 -11.38 -13.18
CA ASP A 9 3.99 -12.79 -12.82
C ASP A 9 4.30 -12.95 -11.33
N TYR A 10 5.16 -12.07 -10.80
CA TYR A 10 5.46 -12.05 -9.37
C TYR A 10 4.22 -11.71 -8.52
N ALA A 11 3.40 -10.75 -8.93
CA ALA A 11 2.17 -10.40 -8.22
C ALA A 11 1.15 -11.56 -8.17
N VAL A 12 1.03 -12.33 -9.26
CA VAL A 12 0.18 -13.53 -9.31
C VAL A 12 0.69 -14.57 -8.30
N LYS A 13 2.00 -14.87 -8.29
CA LYS A 13 2.61 -15.81 -7.35
C LYS A 13 2.42 -15.40 -5.89
N VAL A 14 2.56 -14.10 -5.58
CA VAL A 14 2.27 -13.55 -4.24
C VAL A 14 0.78 -13.76 -3.89
N GLY A 15 -0.12 -13.47 -4.83
CA GLY A 15 -1.56 -13.65 -4.64
C GLY A 15 -1.95 -15.10 -4.35
N GLU A 16 -1.38 -16.05 -5.08
CA GLU A 16 -1.57 -17.49 -4.85
C GLU A 16 -1.07 -17.91 -3.47
N ARG A 17 0.07 -17.35 -3.04
CA ARG A 17 0.62 -17.62 -1.72
C ARG A 17 -0.27 -17.09 -0.59
N LEU A 18 -0.78 -15.87 -0.73
CA LEU A 18 -1.77 -15.28 0.19
C LEU A 18 -3.01 -16.17 0.32
N ARG A 19 -3.58 -16.60 -0.82
CA ARG A 19 -4.75 -17.49 -0.84
C ARG A 19 -4.48 -18.80 -0.14
N SER A 20 -3.31 -19.39 -0.40
CA SER A 20 -2.93 -20.69 0.17
C SER A 20 -2.82 -20.62 1.69
N VAL A 21 -2.13 -19.60 2.21
CA VAL A 21 -1.99 -19.41 3.67
C VAL A 21 -3.35 -19.13 4.32
N ARG A 22 -4.18 -18.28 3.72
CA ARG A 22 -5.53 -18.01 4.23
C ARG A 22 -6.37 -19.29 4.32
N LYS A 23 -6.38 -20.11 3.26
CA LYS A 23 -7.09 -21.39 3.24
C LYS A 23 -6.54 -22.38 4.27
N GLN A 24 -5.22 -22.45 4.46
CA GLN A 24 -4.60 -23.27 5.49
C GLN A 24 -5.03 -22.86 6.90
N LYS A 25 -5.20 -21.56 7.14
CA LYS A 25 -5.76 -21.00 8.38
C LYS A 25 -7.28 -21.13 8.49
N LYS A 26 -7.95 -21.75 7.50
CA LYS A 26 -9.40 -21.94 7.42
C LYS A 26 -10.21 -20.64 7.48
N LEU A 27 -9.63 -19.53 7.01
CA LEU A 27 -10.29 -18.24 6.98
C LEU A 27 -10.97 -18.02 5.62
N SER A 28 -12.25 -17.61 5.63
CA SER A 28 -12.91 -17.09 4.42
C SER A 28 -12.46 -15.66 4.15
N LEU A 29 -12.67 -15.14 2.93
CA LEU A 29 -12.38 -13.73 2.63
C LEU A 29 -13.17 -12.80 3.56
N GLN A 30 -14.42 -13.17 3.88
CA GLN A 30 -15.29 -12.43 4.78
C GLN A 30 -14.82 -12.50 6.24
N ALA A 31 -14.33 -13.65 6.70
CA ALA A 31 -13.75 -13.78 8.04
C ALA A 31 -12.49 -12.92 8.23
N VAL A 32 -11.68 -12.77 7.18
CA VAL A 32 -10.52 -11.85 7.20
C VAL A 32 -10.98 -10.39 7.25
N GLU A 33 -12.03 -10.05 6.50
CA GLU A 33 -12.64 -8.71 6.54
C GLU A 33 -13.17 -8.37 7.95
N GLU A 34 -13.88 -9.30 8.59
CA GLU A 34 -14.40 -9.14 9.94
C GLU A 34 -13.28 -9.03 10.99
N SER A 35 -12.30 -9.94 10.97
CA SER A 35 -11.18 -9.95 11.93
C SER A 35 -10.22 -8.76 11.77
N SER A 36 -10.22 -8.12 10.59
CA SER A 36 -9.41 -6.90 10.34
C SER A 36 -10.14 -5.59 10.61
N GLY A 37 -11.36 -5.63 11.16
CA GLY A 37 -12.14 -4.41 11.37
C GLY A 37 -12.50 -3.70 10.06
N MET A 38 -12.77 -4.47 9.00
CA MET A 38 -13.06 -4.00 7.63
C MET A 38 -11.87 -3.33 6.90
N GLU A 39 -10.64 -3.44 7.42
CA GLU A 39 -9.45 -2.92 6.74
C GLU A 39 -9.16 -3.69 5.44
N PHE A 40 -9.30 -5.01 5.48
CA PHE A 40 -9.12 -5.90 4.33
C PHE A 40 -10.47 -6.35 3.79
N LYS A 41 -11.12 -5.48 3.01
CA LYS A 41 -12.35 -5.85 2.31
C LYS A 41 -12.17 -7.12 1.50
N SER A 42 -13.11 -8.03 1.59
CA SER A 42 -13.12 -9.31 0.87
C SER A 42 -12.89 -9.15 -0.64
N SER A 43 -13.48 -8.11 -1.25
CA SER A 43 -13.26 -7.79 -2.67
C SER A 43 -11.81 -7.39 -2.99
N VAL A 44 -11.20 -6.55 -2.14
CA VAL A 44 -9.81 -6.09 -2.30
C VAL A 44 -8.84 -7.24 -2.06
N LEU A 45 -9.08 -8.05 -1.02
CA LEU A 45 -8.28 -9.24 -0.75
C LEU A 45 -8.39 -10.25 -1.90
N GLY A 46 -9.56 -10.39 -2.51
CA GLY A 46 -9.75 -11.18 -3.73
C GLY A 46 -8.92 -10.68 -4.91
N ALA A 47 -8.81 -9.36 -5.11
CA ALA A 47 -7.97 -8.77 -6.15
C ALA A 47 -6.47 -9.04 -5.91
N TYR A 48 -6.02 -8.99 -4.65
CA TYR A 48 -4.65 -9.40 -4.29
C TYR A 48 -4.41 -10.87 -4.59
N GLU A 49 -5.34 -11.76 -4.20
CA GLU A 49 -5.19 -13.19 -4.40
C GLU A 49 -5.22 -13.64 -5.87
N ARG A 50 -5.75 -12.81 -6.76
CA ARG A 50 -5.74 -13.06 -8.22
C ARG A 50 -4.56 -12.40 -8.93
N GLY A 51 -3.74 -11.62 -8.22
CA GLY A 51 -2.66 -10.84 -8.82
C GLY A 51 -3.14 -9.64 -9.66
N GLU A 52 -4.43 -9.31 -9.62
CA GLU A 52 -5.01 -8.14 -10.30
C GLU A 52 -4.58 -6.81 -9.65
N ARG A 53 -4.11 -6.87 -8.40
CA ARG A 53 -3.61 -5.73 -7.66
C ARG A 53 -2.34 -6.10 -6.89
N SER A 54 -1.35 -5.23 -6.93
CA SER A 54 -0.15 -5.33 -6.08
C SER A 54 -0.49 -5.03 -4.63
N ILE A 55 0.18 -5.73 -3.71
CA ILE A 55 0.11 -5.49 -2.27
C ILE A 55 1.39 -4.80 -1.79
N SER A 56 1.25 -3.78 -0.94
CA SER A 56 2.41 -3.12 -0.31
C SER A 56 2.97 -3.96 0.84
N VAL A 57 4.27 -3.84 1.12
CA VAL A 57 4.94 -4.56 2.22
C VAL A 57 4.26 -4.31 3.58
N PRO A 58 3.87 -3.08 3.97
CA PRO A 58 3.14 -2.87 5.23
C PRO A 58 1.78 -3.58 5.28
N ARG A 59 1.04 -3.63 4.17
CA ARG A 59 -0.23 -4.36 4.09
C ARG A 59 -0.02 -5.87 4.18
N LEU A 60 1.04 -6.38 3.54
CA LEU A 60 1.45 -7.77 3.65
C LEU A 60 1.75 -8.15 5.11
N GLN A 61 2.50 -7.31 5.83
CA GLN A 61 2.81 -7.51 7.25
C GLN A 61 1.54 -7.60 8.10
N ARG A 62 0.55 -6.74 7.88
CA ARG A 62 -0.72 -6.79 8.62
C ARG A 62 -1.54 -8.03 8.32
N LEU A 63 -1.60 -8.46 7.05
CA LEU A 63 -2.20 -9.77 6.71
C LEU A 63 -1.47 -10.93 7.39
N ALA A 64 -0.15 -10.88 7.46
CA ALA A 64 0.66 -11.89 8.13
C ALA A 64 0.30 -11.97 9.63
N ALA A 65 0.13 -10.82 10.28
CA ALA A 65 -0.35 -10.74 11.66
C ALA A 65 -1.75 -11.34 11.84
N ILE A 66 -2.71 -11.02 10.95
CA ILE A 66 -4.07 -11.60 10.98
C ILE A 66 -4.03 -13.13 10.80
N TYR A 67 -3.17 -13.63 9.91
CA TYR A 67 -3.01 -15.06 9.67
C TYR A 67 -2.18 -15.77 10.74
N GLY A 68 -1.53 -15.04 11.63
CA GLY A 68 -0.59 -15.58 12.61
C GLY A 68 0.58 -16.31 11.94
N VAL A 69 1.18 -15.69 10.92
CA VAL A 69 2.40 -16.18 10.26
C VAL A 69 3.40 -15.03 10.06
N PRO A 70 4.70 -15.33 9.96
CA PRO A 70 5.71 -14.38 9.48
C PRO A 70 5.41 -13.88 8.05
N SER A 71 5.78 -12.63 7.74
CA SER A 71 5.49 -12.02 6.42
C SER A 71 6.24 -12.68 5.26
N ASP A 72 7.42 -13.25 5.50
CA ASP A 72 8.18 -14.04 4.52
C ASP A 72 7.42 -15.31 4.09
N GLN A 73 6.57 -15.87 4.94
CA GLN A 73 5.74 -17.02 4.57
C GLN A 73 4.64 -16.66 3.57
N LEU A 74 4.33 -15.37 3.39
CA LEU A 74 3.40 -14.87 2.38
C LEU A 74 4.06 -14.58 1.04
N LEU A 75 5.39 -14.70 0.95
CA LEU A 75 6.14 -14.53 -0.27
C LEU A 75 6.32 -15.87 -1.02
N PRO A 76 6.35 -15.85 -2.36
CA PRO A 76 6.57 -17.04 -3.16
C PRO A 76 8.04 -17.51 -3.06
N LYS A 77 8.24 -18.77 -2.69
CA LYS A 77 9.55 -19.36 -2.33
C LYS A 77 10.48 -19.59 -3.52
N ASP A 78 9.92 -19.79 -4.71
CA ASP A 78 10.67 -20.16 -5.92
C ASP A 78 10.87 -18.98 -6.86
N SER A 79 10.86 -17.77 -6.31
CA SER A 79 10.91 -16.52 -7.10
C SER A 79 12.29 -15.93 -7.22
N VAL A 80 13.33 -16.72 -6.96
CA VAL A 80 14.66 -16.39 -7.44
C VAL A 80 14.58 -16.46 -8.96
N PRO A 81 14.72 -15.35 -9.70
CA PRO A 81 14.91 -15.44 -11.13
C PRO A 81 16.12 -16.35 -11.35
N GLU A 82 16.01 -17.38 -12.18
CA GLU A 82 17.13 -18.27 -12.54
C GLU A 82 18.35 -17.52 -13.13
N VAL A 83 18.20 -16.21 -13.34
CA VAL A 83 19.22 -15.26 -13.79
C VAL A 83 20.38 -15.14 -12.79
N PHE A 84 20.20 -15.48 -11.50
CA PHE A 84 21.31 -15.55 -10.55
C PHE A 84 21.73 -17.00 -10.35
N GLN A 85 22.64 -17.50 -11.21
CA GLN A 85 23.32 -18.76 -10.93
C GLN A 85 24.10 -18.59 -9.62
N ALA A 86 23.86 -19.48 -8.67
CA ALA A 86 24.49 -19.48 -7.34
C ALA A 86 26.03 -19.52 -7.37
N ALA A 87 26.64 -19.70 -8.55
CA ALA A 87 28.09 -19.63 -8.75
C ALA A 87 28.65 -18.19 -8.69
N ASP A 88 27.85 -17.16 -8.91
CA ASP A 88 28.33 -15.77 -9.01
C ASP A 88 28.31 -15.00 -7.67
N PHE A 89 27.73 -15.58 -6.62
CA PHE A 89 27.63 -14.93 -5.30
C PHE A 89 27.92 -15.93 -4.19
N VAL A 90 29.20 -16.13 -3.87
CA VAL A 90 29.64 -16.70 -2.59
C VAL A 90 30.07 -15.53 -1.70
N PRO A 91 29.18 -14.91 -0.90
CA PRO A 91 29.62 -14.01 0.14
C PRO A 91 30.11 -14.89 1.30
N GLU A 92 31.42 -14.90 1.53
CA GLU A 92 31.99 -15.37 2.79
C GLU A 92 31.29 -14.62 3.94
N LEU A 93 30.40 -15.30 4.65
CA LEU A 93 29.75 -14.75 5.83
C LEU A 93 30.77 -14.82 6.99
N PRO A 94 31.20 -13.69 7.59
CA PRO A 94 31.92 -13.77 8.85
C PRO A 94 30.96 -14.28 9.93
N SER A 95 31.39 -15.33 10.64
CA SER A 95 30.66 -15.96 11.74
C SER A 95 30.33 -14.94 12.82
N ARG A 96 29.12 -14.36 12.79
CA ARG A 96 28.66 -13.44 13.83
C ARG A 96 28.03 -14.23 14.97
N GLY A 97 28.77 -14.28 16.07
CA GLY A 97 28.33 -14.77 17.37
C GLY A 97 27.08 -14.05 17.86
N SER A 98 26.30 -14.83 18.63
CA SER A 98 25.09 -14.47 19.34
C SER A 98 25.18 -13.10 20.04
N ALA A 99 24.42 -12.12 19.56
CA ALA A 99 24.16 -10.89 20.28
C ALA A 99 22.66 -10.87 20.65
N ARG A 100 22.39 -10.96 21.95
CA ARG A 100 21.07 -10.82 22.55
C ARG A 100 20.56 -9.39 22.31
N VAL A 101 19.30 -9.26 21.91
CA VAL A 101 18.62 -7.96 21.81
C VAL A 101 17.54 -7.93 22.89
N ASP A 102 17.78 -7.12 23.93
CA ASP A 102 16.79 -6.79 24.93
C ASP A 102 15.76 -5.81 24.33
N THR A 103 14.49 -6.21 24.32
CA THR A 103 13.38 -5.41 23.78
C THR A 103 12.82 -4.51 24.88
N ILE A 104 12.87 -3.20 24.68
CA ILE A 104 12.17 -2.20 25.49
C ILE A 104 10.79 -1.96 24.86
N THR A 105 9.73 -2.30 25.58
CA THR A 105 8.33 -2.00 25.23
C THR A 105 8.01 -0.54 25.55
N VAL A 106 7.59 0.22 24.53
CA VAL A 106 7.01 1.55 24.70
C VAL A 106 5.53 1.45 24.35
N ASP A 107 4.68 1.54 25.38
CA ASP A 107 3.24 1.72 25.22
C ASP A 107 2.96 3.10 24.64
N SER A 108 2.08 3.17 23.64
CA SER A 108 1.32 4.39 23.34
C SER A 108 0.11 4.12 22.44
N PRO A 109 -0.91 4.98 22.52
CA PRO A 109 -2.28 4.54 22.75
C PRO A 109 -3.14 4.51 21.49
N SER A 110 -4.22 3.76 21.64
CA SER A 110 -5.43 3.72 20.82
C SER A 110 -6.03 5.11 20.55
N ASN A 111 -6.32 5.40 19.28
CA ASN A 111 -7.32 6.40 18.92
C ASN A 111 -8.25 5.83 17.85
N SER A 112 -9.44 5.41 18.33
CA SER A 112 -10.61 5.06 17.55
C SER A 112 -11.33 6.34 17.13
N GLY A 113 -11.29 6.68 15.85
CA GLY A 113 -12.08 7.74 15.25
C GLY A 113 -13.06 7.17 14.23
N GLU A 114 -14.34 7.10 14.62
CA GLU A 114 -15.48 6.94 13.73
C GLU A 114 -15.59 8.13 12.77
N GLY A 115 -16.08 7.95 11.54
CA GLY A 115 -16.42 9.09 10.69
C GLY A 115 -16.65 8.82 9.20
N THR A 116 -17.92 8.79 8.83
CA THR A 116 -18.52 9.15 7.53
C THR A 116 -18.12 8.42 6.24
N LYS A 117 -19.11 7.69 5.71
CA LYS A 117 -19.17 7.09 4.38
C LYS A 117 -19.30 8.22 3.33
N GLY A 118 -18.16 8.76 2.89
CA GLY A 118 -18.10 9.86 1.91
C GLY A 118 -18.70 9.50 0.55
N ILE A 119 -19.93 9.97 0.31
CA ILE A 119 -20.58 10.06 -1.00
C ILE A 119 -20.14 11.39 -1.62
N GLY A 120 -18.95 11.41 -2.22
CA GLY A 120 -18.43 12.57 -2.94
C GLY A 120 -17.59 12.10 -4.13
N PRO A 121 -17.43 12.93 -5.17
CA PRO A 121 -16.61 12.59 -6.32
C PRO A 121 -15.20 12.23 -5.85
N LYS A 122 -14.71 11.08 -6.30
CA LYS A 122 -13.35 10.61 -6.01
C LYS A 122 -12.42 11.15 -7.07
N VAL A 123 -11.24 11.60 -6.66
CA VAL A 123 -10.21 12.11 -7.57
C VAL A 123 -8.98 11.23 -7.45
N THR A 124 -8.47 10.76 -8.59
CA THR A 124 -7.21 10.01 -8.66
C THR A 124 -6.10 10.96 -9.07
N ILE A 125 -5.01 10.95 -8.30
CA ILE A 125 -3.86 11.84 -8.44
C ILE A 125 -2.63 10.98 -8.76
N ASP A 126 -1.92 11.34 -9.84
CA ASP A 126 -0.62 10.81 -10.18
C ASP A 126 0.47 11.49 -9.33
N LEU A 127 1.11 10.70 -8.48
CA LEU A 127 2.14 11.15 -7.55
C LEU A 127 3.52 11.31 -8.21
N THR A 128 3.74 10.68 -9.37
CA THR A 128 5.03 10.77 -10.08
C THR A 128 5.26 12.17 -10.65
N ARG A 129 4.18 12.80 -11.11
CA ARG A 129 4.17 14.16 -11.66
C ARG A 129 4.21 15.25 -10.60
N LEU A 130 3.97 14.91 -9.33
CA LEU A 130 4.02 15.87 -8.22
C LEU A 130 5.42 16.50 -8.06
N GLY A 131 6.47 15.83 -8.56
CA GLY A 131 7.82 16.37 -8.63
C GLY A 131 7.96 17.57 -9.57
N GLU A 132 7.16 17.65 -10.63
CA GLU A 132 7.25 18.65 -11.70
C GLU A 132 6.51 19.94 -11.38
N VAL A 133 5.52 19.87 -10.47
CA VAL A 133 4.82 21.05 -9.96
C VAL A 133 5.82 21.97 -9.24
N SER A 134 5.63 23.27 -9.36
CA SER A 134 6.47 24.28 -8.71
C SER A 134 5.62 25.24 -7.88
N GLY A 135 6.19 25.78 -6.81
CA GLY A 135 5.52 26.76 -5.96
C GLY A 135 4.90 26.17 -4.67
N PRO A 136 4.19 27.02 -3.89
CA PRO A 136 3.66 26.66 -2.57
C PRO A 136 2.60 25.56 -2.63
N GLU A 137 1.89 25.46 -3.76
CA GLU A 137 0.87 24.44 -4.03
C GLU A 137 1.44 23.02 -3.92
N LYS A 138 2.66 22.80 -4.42
CA LYS A 138 3.34 21.50 -4.33
C LYS A 138 3.63 21.09 -2.91
N GLU A 139 4.12 22.00 -2.08
CA GLU A 139 4.48 21.66 -0.69
C GLU A 139 3.24 21.27 0.12
N LEU A 140 2.14 21.99 -0.07
CA LEU A 140 0.86 21.71 0.57
C LEU A 140 0.28 20.37 0.11
N LEU A 141 0.22 20.13 -1.21
CA LEU A 141 -0.24 18.87 -1.78
C LEU A 141 0.63 17.70 -1.30
N LYS A 142 1.96 17.84 -1.35
CA LYS A 142 2.89 16.81 -0.89
C LYS A 142 2.66 16.49 0.59
N ARG A 143 2.60 17.50 1.45
CA ARG A 143 2.41 17.31 2.90
C ARG A 143 1.08 16.60 3.20
N TYR A 144 -0.01 17.04 2.57
CA TYR A 144 -1.33 16.49 2.81
C TYR A 144 -1.48 15.07 2.22
N LEU A 145 -1.02 14.85 0.99
CA LEU A 145 -1.05 13.52 0.37
C LEU A 145 -0.15 12.54 1.11
N SER A 146 1.02 12.96 1.59
CA SER A 146 1.87 12.13 2.46
C SER A 146 1.17 11.75 3.76
N MET A 147 0.42 12.68 4.38
CA MET A 147 -0.39 12.36 5.55
C MET A 147 -1.46 11.31 5.25
N ILE A 148 -2.16 11.42 4.12
CA ILE A 148 -3.13 10.41 3.67
C ILE A 148 -2.44 9.06 3.40
N GLN A 149 -1.28 9.05 2.74
CA GLN A 149 -0.51 7.83 2.47
C GLN A 149 -0.13 7.12 3.77
N VAL A 150 0.34 7.87 4.78
CA VAL A 150 0.68 7.33 6.10
C VAL A 150 -0.55 6.77 6.80
N GLN A 151 -1.64 7.54 6.86
CA GLN A 151 -2.89 7.13 7.51
C GLN A 151 -3.50 5.87 6.87
N ARG A 152 -3.46 5.78 5.54
CA ARG A 152 -3.98 4.62 4.78
C ARG A 152 -2.96 3.48 4.68
N GLN A 153 -1.72 3.73 5.10
CA GLN A 153 -0.56 2.86 4.86
C GLN A 153 -0.46 2.45 3.38
N ASP A 154 -0.77 3.41 2.51
CA ASP A 154 -0.80 3.30 1.05
C ASP A 154 0.44 3.99 0.46
N PHE A 155 1.43 3.17 0.12
CA PHE A 155 2.71 3.62 -0.45
C PHE A 155 2.89 3.12 -1.88
N ASN A 156 1.79 2.91 -2.61
CA ASN A 156 1.84 2.41 -3.99
C ASN A 156 2.64 3.33 -4.94
N GLY A 157 2.96 4.56 -4.50
CA GLY A 157 4.02 5.42 -5.03
C GLY A 157 3.72 6.08 -6.37
N ARG A 158 2.79 5.52 -7.15
CA ARG A 158 2.42 6.01 -8.48
C ARG A 158 1.14 6.82 -8.49
N MET A 159 0.06 6.30 -7.90
CA MET A 159 -1.23 6.98 -7.86
C MET A 159 -1.90 6.85 -6.49
N ILE A 160 -2.69 7.86 -6.13
CA ILE A 160 -3.56 7.83 -4.95
C ILE A 160 -4.96 8.35 -5.30
N THR A 161 -5.99 7.65 -4.86
CA THR A 161 -7.38 8.11 -5.01
C THR A 161 -7.87 8.72 -3.70
N ILE A 162 -8.22 10.00 -3.72
CA ILE A 162 -8.75 10.75 -2.56
C ILE A 162 -10.26 10.93 -2.66
N ARG A 163 -10.93 11.08 -1.50
CA ARG A 163 -12.38 11.31 -1.43
C ARG A 163 -12.69 12.79 -1.63
N GLY A 164 -13.94 13.11 -1.94
CA GLY A 164 -14.39 14.51 -2.04
C GLY A 164 -14.23 15.30 -0.73
N GLU A 165 -14.28 14.67 0.44
CA GLU A 165 -13.98 15.31 1.73
C GLU A 165 -12.50 15.72 1.82
N ASP A 166 -11.58 14.84 1.43
CA ASP A 166 -10.15 15.16 1.37
C ASP A 166 -9.89 16.33 0.41
N LEU A 167 -10.59 16.33 -0.73
CA LEU A 167 -10.49 17.40 -1.73
C LEU A 167 -10.96 18.75 -1.18
N LYS A 168 -12.01 18.77 -0.35
CA LYS A 168 -12.46 19.98 0.35
C LYS A 168 -11.41 20.51 1.32
N VAL A 169 -10.72 19.61 2.03
CA VAL A 169 -9.65 20.01 2.97
C VAL A 169 -8.45 20.58 2.21
N VAL A 170 -8.04 19.94 1.11
CA VAL A 170 -6.96 20.47 0.25
C VAL A 170 -7.35 21.84 -0.31
N GLY A 171 -8.58 22.00 -0.80
CA GLY A 171 -9.08 23.28 -1.27
C GLY A 171 -9.02 24.34 -0.17
N ALA A 172 -9.52 24.04 1.02
CA ALA A 172 -9.50 24.98 2.15
C ALA A 172 -8.07 25.40 2.55
N LEU A 173 -7.08 24.51 2.44
CA LEU A 173 -5.67 24.85 2.69
C LEU A 173 -5.07 25.80 1.65
N MET A 174 -5.67 25.86 0.46
CA MET A 174 -5.22 26.67 -0.68
C MET A 174 -6.14 27.87 -0.95
N ASP A 175 -7.10 28.13 -0.06
CA ASP A 175 -8.15 29.14 -0.20
C ASP A 175 -8.98 28.97 -1.50
N MET A 176 -9.24 27.72 -1.86
CA MET A 176 -9.97 27.28 -3.05
C MET A 176 -11.16 26.38 -2.67
N THR A 177 -12.18 26.36 -3.49
CA THR A 177 -13.28 25.39 -3.42
C THR A 177 -12.84 24.01 -3.95
N ALA A 178 -13.64 22.98 -3.65
CA ALA A 178 -13.39 21.61 -4.12
C ALA A 178 -13.44 21.48 -5.66
N GLU A 179 -14.18 22.35 -6.34
CA GLU A 179 -14.28 22.38 -7.80
C GLU A 179 -13.06 23.07 -8.42
N GLU A 180 -12.64 24.21 -7.84
CA GLU A 180 -11.45 24.95 -8.27
C GLU A 180 -10.17 24.12 -8.11
N ILE A 181 -10.01 23.42 -6.98
CA ILE A 181 -8.84 22.55 -6.79
C ILE A 181 -8.86 21.36 -7.75
N ALA A 182 -10.02 20.84 -8.13
CA ALA A 182 -10.12 19.77 -9.12
C ALA A 182 -9.64 20.25 -10.49
N TYR A 183 -10.06 21.44 -10.91
CA TYR A 183 -9.59 22.08 -12.13
C TYR A 183 -8.10 22.39 -12.07
N ARG A 184 -7.61 22.87 -10.92
CA ARG A 184 -6.19 23.15 -10.71
C ARG A 184 -5.34 21.88 -10.81
N LEU A 185 -5.81 20.76 -10.28
CA LEU A 185 -5.15 19.46 -10.44
C LEU A 185 -5.14 18.98 -11.90
N ASP A 186 -6.15 19.32 -12.70
CA ASP A 186 -6.16 19.09 -14.15
C ASP A 186 -5.13 19.97 -14.86
N GLU A 187 -5.06 21.27 -14.55
CA GLU A 187 -4.06 22.19 -15.12
C GLU A 187 -2.62 21.75 -14.82
N LEU A 188 -2.38 21.23 -13.61
CA LEU A 188 -1.09 20.69 -13.20
C LEU A 188 -0.79 19.31 -13.79
N GLY A 189 -1.72 18.72 -14.56
CA GLY A 189 -1.57 17.40 -15.17
C GLY A 189 -1.46 16.26 -14.15
N LEU A 190 -1.91 16.49 -12.92
CA LEU A 190 -1.86 15.55 -11.80
C LEU A 190 -3.09 14.66 -11.72
N ARG A 191 -4.26 15.19 -12.13
CA ARG A 191 -5.51 14.45 -12.08
C ARG A 191 -5.60 13.46 -13.25
N VAL A 192 -5.97 12.22 -12.92
CA VAL A 192 -6.25 11.16 -13.89
C VAL A 192 -7.76 10.92 -13.90
N LEU A 193 -8.37 11.07 -15.08
CA LEU A 193 -9.76 10.66 -15.31
C LEU A 193 -9.77 9.14 -15.43
N VAL A 194 -10.45 8.48 -14.48
CA VAL A 194 -10.67 7.02 -14.45
C VAL A 194 -12.13 6.76 -14.72
#